data_AF-A0A4Y7R760-F1
#
_entry.id   AF-A0A4Y7R760-F1
#
_cell.length_a   1.000
_cell.length_b   1.000
_cell.length_c   1.000
_cell.angle_alpha   90.00
_cell.angle_beta   90.00
_cell.angle_gamma   90.00
#
_symmetry.space_group_name_H-M   'P 1'
#
loop_
_entity.id
_entity.type
_entity.pdbx_description
1 polymer ?
#
loop_
_entity_poly.entity_id
_entity_poly.type
_entity_poly.pdbx_seq_one_letter_code
_entity_poly.pdbx_strand_id
1 'polypeptide(L)'
;MDIRNIMDDLLKNIAQEEGDKSIVDQKNEIADRLGCDPDDIRVRMDATATKLARKGILVDLKITRERFELLLDAVDLGIEAKDDYGEFLDEYIKLGRRRLIPLSYLKNLDAVETRARRLLKESSFNTAWGHFVPYQVYDELRRRLEEFKVDYKRYHDSIIADYDSIRASTYMKYREAAQEVYRTLQKDPYASVPEYFVENFVFRVMNAFPSVEEIEGSYKFEINLSFVPVTTTMAEMETRMANAVMARAENAVAEEIRQSYTRHVEGFISDLAAQLRSMIFEAVSAAQESVKRHGHLPGPSVNSLRQLVGKVQALNFMEDRVVIQQLGELSGMLEKESKDRDAGETLDLLKKIAEENRQVLLSLGHKPRATRGRVTLETEQQVVTGGRKRRGVVISGSDENRDMPVEGGRRRRGGVPMQTMAV
;
A
#
# COMPACT_ATOMS: atom_id res chain seq x y z
N MET A 1 18.95 32.29 4.06
CA MET A 1 19.27 31.34 5.15
C MET A 1 19.96 30.16 4.50
N ASP A 2 21.19 29.88 4.90
CA ASP A 2 22.08 28.90 4.27
C ASP A 2 21.72 27.48 4.76
N ILE A 3 21.53 26.53 3.84
CA ILE A 3 21.03 25.16 4.12
C ILE A 3 21.99 24.40 5.05
N ARG A 4 23.28 24.75 5.04
CA ARG A 4 24.28 24.21 5.97
C ARG A 4 24.03 24.66 7.42
N ASN A 5 23.59 25.89 7.63
CA ASN A 5 23.36 26.42 8.98
C ASN A 5 22.17 25.77 9.68
N ILE A 6 21.11 25.39 8.94
CA ILE A 6 19.95 24.72 9.54
C ILE A 6 20.31 23.29 9.98
N MET A 7 21.11 22.59 9.18
CA MET A 7 21.62 21.26 9.51
C MET A 7 22.61 21.33 10.68
N ASP A 8 23.51 22.32 10.67
CA ASP A 8 24.51 22.54 11.72
C ASP A 8 23.85 22.99 13.05
N ASP A 9 22.77 23.78 13.02
CA ASP A 9 22.01 24.17 14.21
C ASP A 9 21.18 22.99 14.76
N LEU A 10 20.65 22.12 13.89
CA LEU A 10 20.02 20.86 14.30
C LEU A 10 21.03 19.93 14.99
N LEU A 11 22.25 19.84 14.47
CA LEU A 11 23.33 19.01 15.02
C LEU A 11 23.90 19.58 16.33
N LYS A 12 24.06 20.91 16.44
CA LYS A 12 24.58 21.58 17.65
C LYS A 12 23.63 21.51 18.84
N ASN A 13 22.32 21.65 18.61
CA ASN A 13 21.32 21.56 19.67
C ASN A 13 21.19 20.14 20.25
N ILE A 14 21.49 19.11 19.44
CA ILE A 14 21.52 17.71 19.89
C ILE A 14 22.82 17.41 20.65
N ALA A 15 23.94 18.05 20.28
CA ALA A 15 25.23 17.90 20.95
C ALA A 15 25.30 18.58 22.34
N GLN A 16 24.53 19.64 22.58
CA GLN A 16 24.54 20.37 23.87
C GLN A 16 23.80 19.66 25.02
N GLU A 17 23.02 18.61 24.75
CA GLU A 17 22.23 17.89 25.78
C GLU A 17 22.92 16.64 26.36
N GLU A 18 24.03 16.16 25.80
CA GLU A 18 24.74 14.97 26.31
C GLU A 18 26.12 15.36 26.89
N GLY A 19 26.38 14.94 28.14
CA GLY A 19 27.55 15.29 28.93
C GLY A 19 28.90 15.00 28.26
N ASP A 20 29.75 16.01 28.32
CA ASP A 20 30.99 16.28 27.57
C ASP A 20 32.21 15.42 27.96
N LYS A 21 32.06 14.09 28.06
CA LYS A 21 33.20 13.15 28.14
C LYS A 21 32.96 11.96 27.23
N SER A 22 34.00 11.57 26.49
CA SER A 22 34.09 10.36 25.65
C SER A 22 33.79 10.46 24.13
N ILE A 23 33.88 11.64 23.49
CA ILE A 23 34.06 11.69 22.01
C ILE A 23 35.48 12.14 21.67
N VAL A 24 35.94 13.22 22.30
CA VAL A 24 37.31 13.72 22.14
C VAL A 24 38.33 12.71 22.67
N ASP A 25 38.06 12.09 23.82
CA ASP A 25 38.95 11.07 24.40
C ASP A 25 39.05 9.80 23.54
N GLN A 26 37.93 9.34 22.98
CA GLN A 26 37.89 8.18 22.08
C GLN A 26 38.58 8.47 20.74
N LYS A 27 38.41 9.68 20.23
CA LYS A 27 39.05 10.15 18.99
C LYS A 27 40.56 10.19 19.16
N ASN A 28 41.05 10.67 20.29
CA ASN A 28 42.47 10.71 20.63
C ASN A 28 43.05 9.30 20.86
N GLU A 29 42.33 8.40 21.55
CA GLU A 29 42.79 7.02 21.76
C GLU A 29 42.91 6.24 20.43
N ILE A 30 41.98 6.46 19.50
CA ILE A 30 42.00 5.84 18.17
C ILE A 30 43.11 6.44 17.29
N ALA A 31 43.35 7.76 17.37
CA ALA A 31 44.46 8.44 16.70
C ALA A 31 45.82 7.89 17.16
N ASP A 32 46.00 7.72 18.47
CA ASP A 32 47.23 7.17 19.05
C ASP A 32 47.47 5.71 18.63
N ARG A 33 46.40 4.90 18.52
CA ARG A 33 46.50 3.51 18.08
C ARG A 33 46.78 3.37 16.58
N LEU A 34 46.34 4.33 15.77
CA LEU A 34 46.46 4.29 14.31
C LEU A 34 47.65 5.12 13.79
N GLY A 35 48.32 5.89 14.65
CA GLY A 35 49.46 6.72 14.28
C GLY A 35 49.11 7.85 13.31
N CYS A 36 47.88 8.37 13.38
CA CYS A 36 47.40 9.48 12.57
C CYS A 36 47.01 10.69 13.42
N ASP A 37 46.92 11.86 12.80
CA ASP A 37 46.49 13.08 13.48
C ASP A 37 45.00 12.97 13.85
N PRO A 38 44.59 13.30 15.09
CA PRO A 38 43.19 13.34 15.47
C PRO A 38 42.34 14.16 14.48
N ASP A 39 42.85 15.26 13.91
CA ASP A 39 42.09 16.10 12.99
C ASP A 39 41.77 15.43 11.64
N ASP A 40 42.47 14.33 11.30
CA ASP A 40 42.18 13.49 10.14
C ASP A 40 41.08 12.45 10.39
N ILE A 41 40.68 12.23 11.65
CA ILE A 41 39.64 11.27 12.02
C ILE A 41 38.26 11.94 11.92
N ARG A 42 37.51 11.60 10.86
CA ARG A 42 36.12 12.02 10.69
C ARG A 42 35.16 11.11 11.47
N VAL A 43 34.62 11.61 12.57
CA VAL A 43 33.54 10.94 13.30
C VAL A 43 32.24 11.13 12.50
N ARG A 44 31.77 10.06 11.83
CA ARG A 44 30.42 10.04 11.27
C ARG A 44 29.45 9.61 12.37
N MET A 45 28.78 10.58 12.97
CA MET A 45 27.69 10.34 13.92
C MET A 45 26.38 10.13 13.15
N ASP A 46 26.06 8.88 12.83
CA ASP A 46 24.68 8.46 12.55
C ASP A 46 24.13 7.68 13.77
N ALA A 47 24.16 8.33 14.93
CA ALA A 47 23.57 7.79 16.16
C ALA A 47 22.03 7.78 16.09
N THR A 48 21.44 8.70 15.34
CA THR A 48 19.98 8.89 15.20
C THR A 48 19.35 7.73 14.42
N ALA A 49 19.94 7.43 13.25
CA ALA A 49 19.74 6.25 12.41
C ALA A 49 19.66 4.93 13.20
N THR A 50 20.64 4.75 14.07
CA THR A 50 20.82 3.55 14.89
C THR A 50 19.77 3.44 16.00
N LYS A 51 19.42 4.56 16.64
CA LYS A 51 18.36 4.63 17.66
C LYS A 51 16.96 4.42 17.06
N LEU A 52 16.73 4.87 15.82
CA LEU A 52 15.47 4.77 15.06
C LEU A 52 15.11 3.33 14.69
N ALA A 53 16.02 2.61 14.05
CA ALA A 53 15.80 1.22 13.64
C ALA A 53 15.66 0.25 14.83
N ARG A 54 16.12 0.65 16.03
CA ARG A 54 15.92 -0.10 17.29
C ARG A 54 14.54 0.02 17.90
N LYS A 55 13.68 0.92 17.41
CA LYS A 55 12.34 1.17 17.99
C LYS A 55 11.21 0.46 17.24
N GLY A 56 11.52 -0.46 16.33
CA GLY A 56 10.51 -1.20 15.59
C GLY A 56 11.05 -2.47 14.93
N ILE A 57 10.14 -3.17 14.25
CA ILE A 57 10.40 -4.45 13.58
C ILE A 57 9.81 -4.44 12.18
N LEU A 58 10.41 -5.23 11.30
CA LEU A 58 9.83 -5.53 10.00
C LEU A 58 8.78 -6.63 10.18
N VAL A 59 7.62 -6.42 9.58
CA VAL A 59 6.50 -7.35 9.61
C VAL A 59 6.13 -7.70 8.17
N ASP A 60 6.16 -8.98 7.84
CA ASP A 60 5.62 -9.48 6.57
C ASP A 60 4.39 -10.35 6.83
N LEU A 61 3.41 -10.25 5.93
CA LEU A 61 2.13 -10.94 6.05
C LEU A 61 1.92 -11.86 4.86
N LYS A 62 2.10 -13.15 5.12
CA LYS A 62 1.92 -14.21 4.13
C LYS A 62 0.55 -14.85 4.30
N ILE A 63 -0.34 -14.52 3.38
CA ILE A 63 -1.69 -15.08 3.29
C ILE A 63 -1.78 -15.87 1.98
N THR A 64 -2.00 -17.17 2.07
CA THR A 64 -2.22 -18.06 0.92
C THR A 64 -3.46 -18.91 1.13
N ARG A 65 -4.07 -19.28 0.02
CA ARG A 65 -5.19 -20.22 -0.07
C ARG A 65 -5.37 -20.66 -1.51
N GLU A 66 -6.08 -21.75 -1.68
CA GLU A 66 -6.66 -22.13 -2.95
C GLU A 66 -7.59 -21.01 -3.46
N ARG A 67 -7.41 -20.63 -4.72
CA ARG A 67 -8.16 -19.53 -5.35
C ARG A 67 -9.47 -20.04 -5.93
N PHE A 68 -9.60 -21.35 -6.19
CA PHE A 68 -10.77 -21.96 -6.82
C PHE A 68 -11.10 -21.30 -8.16
N GLU A 69 -10.06 -21.03 -8.94
CA GLU A 69 -10.16 -20.43 -10.27
C GLU A 69 -9.46 -21.30 -11.29
N LEU A 70 -10.09 -21.46 -12.45
CA LEU A 70 -9.49 -22.09 -13.62
C LEU A 70 -9.47 -21.08 -14.75
N LEU A 71 -8.42 -21.08 -15.56
CA LEU A 71 -8.40 -20.31 -16.80
C LEU A 71 -9.54 -20.79 -17.72
N LEU A 72 -10.12 -19.85 -18.46
CA LEU A 72 -11.09 -20.18 -19.50
C LEU A 72 -10.34 -20.59 -20.76
N ASP A 73 -10.74 -21.72 -21.35
CA ASP A 73 -10.21 -22.14 -22.64
C ASP A 73 -11.08 -21.58 -23.78
N ALA A 74 -10.49 -21.40 -24.96
CA ALA A 74 -11.21 -20.95 -26.16
C ALA A 74 -12.42 -21.87 -26.46
N VAL A 75 -12.24 -23.18 -26.24
CA VAL A 75 -13.29 -24.19 -26.41
C VAL A 75 -14.45 -23.99 -25.42
N ASP A 76 -14.20 -23.49 -24.22
CA ASP A 76 -15.27 -23.20 -23.24
C ASP A 76 -16.18 -22.05 -23.70
N LEU A 77 -15.68 -21.19 -24.60
CA LEU A 77 -16.43 -20.13 -25.26
C LEU A 77 -16.94 -20.54 -26.65
N GLY A 78 -16.77 -21.81 -27.02
CA GLY A 78 -17.12 -22.36 -28.34
C GLY A 78 -16.29 -21.79 -29.48
N ILE A 79 -15.09 -21.30 -29.18
CA ILE A 79 -14.11 -20.87 -30.17
C ILE A 79 -13.26 -22.10 -30.53
N GLU A 80 -13.48 -22.64 -31.71
CA GLU A 80 -12.58 -23.65 -32.29
C GLU A 80 -11.33 -22.94 -32.82
N ALA A 81 -10.25 -22.96 -32.04
CA ALA A 81 -8.95 -22.48 -32.51
C ALA A 81 -8.39 -23.45 -33.56
N LYS A 82 -8.65 -23.17 -34.84
CA LYS A 82 -8.00 -23.84 -35.98
C LYS A 82 -6.85 -22.96 -36.48
N ASP A 83 -5.72 -23.60 -36.79
CA ASP A 83 -4.55 -23.02 -37.47
C ASP A 83 -4.06 -21.69 -36.83
N ASP A 84 -3.62 -20.73 -37.66
CA ASP A 84 -3.04 -19.41 -37.29
C ASP A 84 -3.89 -18.59 -36.29
N TYR A 85 -5.18 -18.91 -36.13
CA TYR A 85 -6.05 -18.23 -35.18
C TYR A 85 -5.74 -18.57 -33.71
N GLY A 86 -5.15 -19.74 -33.45
CA GLY A 86 -4.68 -20.11 -32.11
C GLY A 86 -3.54 -19.21 -31.62
N GLU A 87 -2.55 -18.95 -32.47
CA GLU A 87 -1.43 -18.05 -32.14
C GLU A 87 -1.91 -16.62 -31.89
N PHE A 88 -2.88 -16.15 -32.68
CA PHE A 88 -3.53 -14.85 -32.45
C PHE A 88 -4.24 -14.79 -31.09
N LEU A 89 -4.97 -15.83 -30.70
CA LEU A 89 -5.63 -15.89 -29.40
C LEU A 89 -4.61 -15.80 -28.26
N ASP A 90 -3.52 -16.55 -28.34
CA ASP A 90 -2.49 -16.56 -27.29
C ASP A 90 -1.72 -15.24 -27.19
N GLU A 91 -1.41 -14.58 -28.32
CA GLU A 91 -0.64 -13.33 -28.33
C GLU A 91 -1.50 -12.11 -27.97
N TYR A 92 -2.75 -12.04 -28.45
CA TYR A 92 -3.57 -10.83 -28.36
C TYR A 92 -4.77 -10.93 -27.42
N ILE A 93 -5.20 -12.14 -27.02
CA ILE A 93 -6.43 -12.35 -26.26
C ILE A 93 -6.15 -13.10 -24.94
N LYS A 94 -6.20 -12.36 -23.83
CA LYS A 94 -6.19 -12.98 -22.50
C LYS A 94 -7.59 -13.41 -22.10
N LEU A 95 -7.86 -14.70 -22.20
CA LEU A 95 -9.09 -15.29 -21.69
C LEU A 95 -9.18 -15.15 -20.17
N GLY A 96 -10.41 -14.97 -19.68
CA GLY A 96 -10.69 -14.75 -18.26
C GLY A 96 -10.52 -16.02 -17.41
N ARG A 97 -11.14 -16.01 -16.23
CA ARG A 97 -11.17 -17.15 -15.32
C ARG A 97 -12.60 -17.52 -14.96
N ARG A 98 -12.84 -18.82 -14.81
CA ARG A 98 -14.07 -19.36 -14.22
C ARG A 98 -13.81 -19.79 -12.78
N ARG A 99 -14.85 -19.75 -11.95
CA ARG A 99 -14.77 -20.10 -10.52
C ARG A 99 -15.28 -21.51 -10.28
N LEU A 100 -14.56 -22.27 -9.48
CA LEU A 100 -14.96 -23.63 -9.09
C LEU A 100 -15.99 -23.60 -7.96
N ILE A 101 -16.00 -22.55 -7.13
CA ILE A 101 -16.96 -22.40 -6.03
C ILE A 101 -17.74 -21.08 -6.13
N PRO A 102 -18.92 -20.99 -5.48
CA PRO A 102 -19.69 -19.75 -5.45
C PRO A 102 -18.92 -18.57 -4.85
N LEU A 103 -19.13 -17.38 -5.43
CA LEU A 103 -18.46 -16.14 -5.00
C LEU A 103 -18.75 -15.79 -3.52
N SER A 104 -19.87 -16.23 -2.97
CA SER A 104 -20.24 -16.01 -1.57
C SER A 104 -19.17 -16.53 -0.59
N TYR A 105 -18.58 -17.69 -0.86
CA TYR A 105 -17.52 -18.27 -0.03
C TYR A 105 -16.21 -17.48 -0.14
N LEU A 106 -15.85 -17.06 -1.35
CA LEU A 106 -14.61 -16.32 -1.62
C LEU A 106 -14.65 -14.89 -1.07
N LYS A 107 -15.81 -14.23 -1.14
CA LYS A 107 -15.98 -12.82 -0.76
C LYS A 107 -15.53 -12.55 0.68
N ASN A 108 -15.84 -13.46 1.61
CA ASN A 108 -15.48 -13.31 3.01
C ASN A 108 -13.97 -13.47 3.23
N LEU A 109 -13.35 -14.46 2.59
CA LEU A 109 -11.90 -14.65 2.62
C LEU A 109 -11.15 -13.44 2.03
N ASP A 110 -11.60 -12.94 0.88
CA ASP A 110 -11.01 -11.77 0.21
C ASP A 110 -11.16 -10.51 1.07
N ALA A 111 -12.31 -10.34 1.74
CA ALA A 111 -12.55 -9.23 2.64
C ALA A 111 -11.63 -9.27 3.86
N VAL A 112 -11.39 -10.45 4.43
CA VAL A 112 -10.45 -10.61 5.56
C VAL A 112 -9.01 -10.36 5.10
N GLU A 113 -8.57 -10.95 3.99
CA GLU A 113 -7.23 -10.72 3.42
C GLU A 113 -6.99 -9.23 3.16
N THR A 114 -7.95 -8.56 2.50
CA THR A 114 -7.86 -7.12 2.19
C THR A 114 -7.77 -6.28 3.47
N ARG A 115 -8.59 -6.58 4.49
CA ARG A 115 -8.56 -5.86 5.77
C ARG A 115 -7.25 -6.08 6.52
N ALA A 116 -6.71 -7.29 6.54
CA ALA A 116 -5.45 -7.60 7.20
C ALA A 116 -4.26 -6.87 6.54
N ARG A 117 -4.15 -6.94 5.20
CA ARG A 117 -3.10 -6.23 4.45
C ARG A 117 -3.22 -4.71 4.60
N ARG A 118 -4.45 -4.18 4.59
CA ARG A 118 -4.72 -2.77 4.80
C ARG A 118 -4.30 -2.33 6.21
N LEU A 119 -4.63 -3.11 7.24
CA LEU A 119 -4.25 -2.81 8.62
C LEU A 119 -2.72 -2.75 8.78
N LEU A 120 -1.99 -3.70 8.20
CA LEU A 120 -0.52 -3.68 8.20
C LEU A 120 0.01 -2.41 7.53
N LYS A 121 -0.51 -2.07 6.34
CA LYS A 121 -0.11 -0.85 5.61
C LYS A 121 -0.44 0.43 6.39
N GLU A 122 -1.54 0.47 7.13
CA GLU A 122 -1.94 1.62 7.93
C GLU A 122 -1.07 1.79 9.18
N SER A 123 -0.58 0.68 9.73
CA SER A 123 0.20 0.61 10.98
C SER A 123 1.72 0.54 10.76
N SER A 124 2.19 0.69 9.53
CA SER A 124 3.61 0.55 9.16
C SER A 124 4.08 1.65 8.22
N PHE A 125 5.40 1.77 8.13
CA PHE A 125 6.11 2.42 7.04
C PHE A 125 6.54 1.39 6.01
N ASN A 126 6.43 1.74 4.73
CA ASN A 126 6.82 0.85 3.65
C ASN A 126 8.24 1.23 3.22
N THR A 127 9.21 0.40 3.56
CA THR A 127 10.63 0.65 3.32
C THR A 127 11.17 -0.33 2.29
N ALA A 128 12.41 -0.14 1.82
CA ALA A 128 13.10 -1.09 0.95
C ALA A 128 13.18 -2.52 1.53
N TRP A 129 13.04 -2.68 2.86
CA TRP A 129 13.08 -3.97 3.55
C TRP A 129 11.70 -4.52 3.92
N GLY A 130 10.63 -3.86 3.50
CA GLY A 130 9.25 -4.24 3.81
C GLY A 130 8.57 -3.30 4.81
N HIS A 131 7.54 -3.80 5.50
CA HIS A 131 6.72 -3.00 6.40
C HIS A 131 7.38 -2.86 7.77
N PHE A 132 7.92 -1.68 8.07
CA PHE A 132 8.47 -1.34 9.37
C PHE A 132 7.37 -0.86 10.32
N VAL A 133 7.21 -1.55 11.45
CA VAL A 133 6.20 -1.30 12.49
C VAL A 133 6.90 -0.88 13.78
N PRO A 134 6.61 0.32 14.32
CA PRO A 134 7.10 0.73 15.64
C PRO A 134 6.55 -0.16 16.77
N TYR A 135 7.35 -0.44 17.80
CA TYR A 135 6.94 -1.30 18.92
C TYR A 135 5.67 -0.82 19.62
N GLN A 136 5.46 0.49 19.70
CA GLN A 136 4.31 1.10 20.35
C GLN A 136 2.97 0.71 19.70
N VAL A 137 2.99 0.41 18.39
CA VAL A 137 1.79 0.05 17.62
C VAL A 137 1.67 -1.46 17.43
N TYR A 138 2.76 -2.20 17.65
CA TYR A 138 2.85 -3.62 17.31
C TYR A 138 1.87 -4.49 18.10
N ASP A 139 1.68 -4.25 19.40
CA ASP A 139 0.79 -5.08 20.22
C ASP A 139 -0.66 -5.05 19.71
N GLU A 140 -1.16 -3.85 19.40
CA GLU A 140 -2.50 -3.66 18.85
C GLU A 140 -2.60 -4.22 17.41
N LEU A 141 -1.58 -4.01 16.58
CA LEU A 141 -1.51 -4.61 15.25
C LEU A 141 -1.59 -6.13 15.33
N ARG A 142 -0.77 -6.76 16.17
CA ARG A 142 -0.72 -8.22 16.36
C ARG A 142 -2.06 -8.76 16.83
N ARG A 143 -2.67 -8.12 17.83
CA ARG A 143 -3.98 -8.50 18.36
C ARG A 143 -5.04 -8.56 17.25
N ARG A 144 -5.14 -7.50 16.45
CA ARG A 144 -6.11 -7.43 15.34
C ARG A 144 -5.78 -8.35 14.17
N LEU A 145 -4.50 -8.60 13.87
CA LEU A 145 -4.12 -9.58 12.86
C LEU A 145 -4.47 -11.01 13.30
N GLU A 146 -4.37 -11.33 14.60
CA GLU A 146 -4.78 -12.63 15.13
C GLU A 146 -6.31 -12.81 15.07
N GLU A 147 -7.09 -11.75 15.33
CA GLU A 147 -8.55 -11.77 15.10
C GLU A 147 -8.88 -12.08 13.63
N PHE A 148 -8.18 -11.43 12.69
CA PHE A 148 -8.35 -11.71 11.26
C PHE A 148 -7.93 -13.13 10.90
N LYS A 149 -6.87 -13.67 11.51
CA LYS A 149 -6.45 -15.06 11.30
C LYS A 149 -7.53 -16.05 11.74
N VAL A 150 -8.15 -15.82 12.90
CA VAL A 150 -9.27 -16.65 13.40
C VAL A 150 -10.47 -16.58 12.45
N ASP A 151 -10.87 -15.37 12.04
CA ASP A 151 -11.96 -15.18 11.09
C ASP A 151 -11.66 -15.85 9.74
N TYR A 152 -10.44 -15.70 9.24
CA TYR A 152 -9.99 -16.28 7.98
C TYR A 152 -10.02 -17.81 8.04
N LYS A 153 -9.52 -18.41 9.14
CA LYS A 153 -9.56 -19.84 9.36
C LYS A 153 -11.00 -20.36 9.42
N ARG A 154 -11.90 -19.67 10.15
CA ARG A 154 -13.31 -20.04 10.21
C ARG A 154 -13.97 -20.09 8.82
N TYR A 155 -13.71 -19.10 7.96
CA TYR A 155 -14.26 -19.12 6.60
C TYR A 155 -13.62 -20.21 5.73
N HIS A 156 -12.33 -20.47 5.89
CA HIS A 156 -11.66 -21.59 5.23
C HIS A 156 -12.25 -22.94 5.65
N ASP A 157 -12.46 -23.16 6.94
CA ASP A 157 -13.05 -24.38 7.49
C ASP A 157 -14.49 -24.58 7.03
N SER A 158 -15.26 -23.49 6.84
CA SER A 158 -16.62 -23.59 6.28
C SER A 158 -16.64 -24.13 4.84
N ILE A 159 -15.61 -23.83 4.04
CA ILE A 159 -15.50 -24.38 2.68
C ILE A 159 -15.23 -25.89 2.73
N ILE A 160 -14.41 -26.34 3.67
CA ILE A 160 -14.11 -27.76 3.86
C ILE A 160 -15.34 -28.51 4.38
N ALA A 161 -16.03 -27.95 5.37
CA ALA A 161 -17.24 -28.54 5.93
C ALA A 161 -18.36 -28.67 4.87
N ASP A 162 -18.50 -27.67 4.02
CA ASP A 162 -19.52 -27.65 2.96
C ASP A 162 -19.03 -28.30 1.65
N TYR A 163 -17.82 -28.86 1.60
CA TYR A 163 -17.12 -29.21 0.35
C TYR A 163 -17.96 -30.05 -0.63
N ASP A 164 -18.57 -31.15 -0.15
CA ASP A 164 -19.37 -32.03 -1.00
C ASP A 164 -20.63 -31.32 -1.54
N SER A 165 -21.26 -30.48 -0.71
CA SER A 165 -22.43 -29.70 -1.10
C SER A 165 -22.07 -28.63 -2.13
N ILE A 166 -20.93 -27.96 -1.96
CA ILE A 166 -20.39 -26.99 -2.92
C ILE A 166 -20.12 -27.71 -4.23
N ARG A 167 -19.40 -28.83 -4.20
CA ARG A 167 -19.05 -29.62 -5.38
C ARG A 167 -20.29 -30.09 -6.15
N ALA A 168 -21.31 -30.62 -5.46
CA ALA A 168 -22.57 -31.03 -6.06
C ALA A 168 -23.34 -29.84 -6.67
N SER A 169 -23.44 -28.72 -5.96
CA SER A 169 -24.12 -27.52 -6.47
C SER A 169 -23.40 -26.89 -7.67
N THR A 170 -22.06 -26.91 -7.66
CA THR A 170 -21.22 -26.48 -8.77
C THR A 170 -21.46 -27.36 -9.99
N TYR A 171 -21.47 -28.69 -9.81
CA TYR A 171 -21.77 -29.65 -10.89
C TYR A 171 -23.10 -29.30 -11.58
N MET A 172 -24.17 -29.11 -10.81
CA MET A 172 -25.49 -28.78 -11.35
C MET A 172 -25.49 -27.47 -12.14
N LYS A 173 -24.87 -26.41 -11.59
CA LYS A 173 -24.78 -25.11 -12.27
C LYS A 173 -23.98 -25.15 -13.56
N TYR A 174 -22.88 -25.89 -13.58
CA TYR A 174 -22.08 -26.04 -14.80
C TYR A 174 -22.77 -26.92 -15.84
N ARG A 175 -23.58 -27.89 -15.42
CA ARG A 175 -24.44 -28.69 -16.32
C ARG A 175 -25.47 -27.80 -17.01
N GLU A 176 -26.18 -26.96 -16.26
CA GLU A 176 -27.12 -25.97 -16.80
C GLU A 176 -26.41 -24.97 -17.73
N ALA A 177 -25.26 -24.44 -17.31
CA ALA A 177 -24.48 -23.51 -18.12
C ALA A 177 -24.00 -24.14 -19.44
N ALA A 178 -23.58 -25.41 -19.43
CA ALA A 178 -23.15 -26.12 -20.64
C ALA A 178 -24.28 -26.22 -21.67
N GLN A 179 -25.51 -26.50 -21.21
CA GLN A 179 -26.68 -26.55 -22.10
C GLN A 179 -26.97 -25.19 -22.75
N GLU A 180 -26.92 -24.12 -21.96
CA GLU A 180 -27.13 -22.76 -22.46
C GLU A 180 -26.01 -22.30 -23.41
N VAL A 181 -24.76 -22.63 -23.10
CA VAL A 181 -23.62 -22.36 -23.99
C VAL A 181 -23.80 -23.08 -25.32
N TYR A 182 -24.18 -24.36 -25.32
CA TYR A 182 -24.41 -25.11 -26.55
C TYR A 182 -25.52 -24.48 -27.41
N ARG A 183 -26.67 -24.17 -26.81
CA ARG A 183 -27.79 -23.50 -27.51
C ARG A 183 -27.38 -22.15 -28.09
N THR A 184 -26.61 -21.38 -27.34
CA THR A 184 -26.07 -20.08 -27.78
C THR A 184 -25.14 -20.25 -28.98
N LEU A 185 -24.27 -21.25 -28.96
CA LEU A 185 -23.35 -21.56 -30.08
C LEU A 185 -24.10 -22.01 -31.33
N GLN A 186 -25.16 -22.81 -31.17
CA GLN A 186 -26.03 -23.21 -32.27
C GLN A 186 -26.96 -22.08 -32.76
N LYS A 187 -27.04 -20.96 -32.02
CA LYS A 187 -28.00 -19.87 -32.24
C LYS A 187 -29.46 -20.35 -32.25
N ASP A 188 -29.74 -21.43 -31.52
CA ASP A 188 -31.07 -22.04 -31.41
C ASP A 188 -31.38 -22.35 -29.93
N PRO A 189 -32.32 -21.61 -29.32
CA PRO A 189 -32.75 -21.83 -27.93
C PRO A 189 -33.33 -23.21 -27.64
N TYR A 190 -33.80 -23.93 -28.67
CA TYR A 190 -34.47 -25.22 -28.52
C TYR A 190 -33.63 -26.40 -29.02
N ALA A 191 -32.37 -26.16 -29.39
CA ALA A 191 -31.48 -27.21 -29.85
C ALA A 191 -31.37 -28.35 -28.81
N SER A 192 -31.51 -29.58 -29.30
CA SER A 192 -31.26 -30.78 -28.50
C SER A 192 -29.77 -30.83 -28.15
N VAL A 193 -29.45 -30.67 -26.86
CA VAL A 193 -28.07 -30.64 -26.40
C VAL A 193 -27.53 -32.06 -26.27
N PRO A 194 -26.43 -32.42 -26.96
CA PRO A 194 -25.83 -33.74 -26.80
C PRO A 194 -25.23 -33.94 -25.39
N GLU A 195 -25.53 -35.06 -24.75
CA GLU A 195 -25.07 -35.34 -23.38
C GLU A 195 -23.54 -35.35 -23.29
N TYR A 196 -22.83 -35.89 -24.29
CA TYR A 196 -21.37 -35.92 -24.32
C TYR A 196 -20.74 -34.51 -24.27
N PHE A 197 -21.40 -33.48 -24.81
CA PHE A 197 -20.90 -32.10 -24.76
C PHE A 197 -20.98 -31.57 -23.33
N VAL A 198 -22.11 -31.80 -22.67
CA VAL A 198 -22.35 -31.41 -21.28
C VAL A 198 -21.38 -32.14 -20.35
N GLU A 199 -21.25 -33.45 -20.51
CA GLU A 199 -20.33 -34.26 -19.70
C GLU A 199 -18.88 -33.81 -19.87
N ASN A 200 -18.41 -33.61 -21.11
CA ASN A 200 -17.03 -33.12 -21.35
C ASN A 200 -16.79 -31.73 -20.75
N PHE A 201 -17.77 -30.83 -20.88
CA PHE A 201 -17.67 -29.47 -20.33
C PHE A 201 -17.58 -29.50 -18.79
N VAL A 202 -18.48 -30.24 -18.15
CA VAL A 202 -18.50 -30.38 -16.69
C VAL A 202 -17.29 -31.15 -16.20
N PHE A 203 -16.86 -32.21 -16.88
CA PHE A 203 -15.70 -33.02 -16.52
C PHE A 203 -14.43 -32.17 -16.39
N ARG A 204 -14.16 -31.27 -17.35
CA ARG A 204 -13.00 -30.36 -17.27
C ARG A 204 -13.00 -29.51 -16.01
N VAL A 205 -14.17 -28.96 -15.66
CA VAL A 205 -14.34 -28.12 -14.46
C VAL A 205 -14.18 -28.96 -13.19
N MET A 206 -14.83 -30.12 -13.12
CA MET A 206 -14.87 -30.94 -11.92
C MET A 206 -13.59 -31.71 -11.67
N ASN A 207 -12.79 -31.99 -12.71
CA ASN A 207 -11.47 -32.58 -12.59
C ASN A 207 -10.42 -31.58 -12.09
N ALA A 208 -10.66 -30.29 -12.28
CA ALA A 208 -9.83 -29.22 -11.71
C ALA A 208 -10.24 -28.86 -10.26
N PHE A 209 -11.26 -29.52 -9.72
CA PHE A 209 -11.70 -29.25 -8.35
C PHE A 209 -10.66 -29.81 -7.37
N PRO A 210 -10.05 -28.97 -6.51
CA PRO A 210 -9.02 -29.39 -5.59
C PRO A 210 -9.61 -30.31 -4.52
N SER A 211 -8.87 -31.33 -4.11
CA SER A 211 -9.20 -32.19 -2.98
C SER A 211 -9.20 -31.41 -1.66
N VAL A 212 -9.86 -31.97 -0.64
CA VAL A 212 -9.89 -31.39 0.71
C VAL A 212 -8.47 -31.21 1.27
N GLU A 213 -7.59 -32.19 1.06
CA GLU A 213 -6.20 -32.15 1.50
C GLU A 213 -5.41 -31.03 0.81
N GLU A 214 -5.61 -30.79 -0.49
CA GLU A 214 -5.00 -29.67 -1.20
C GLU A 214 -5.52 -28.31 -0.71
N ILE A 215 -6.83 -28.22 -0.45
CA ILE A 215 -7.44 -27.01 0.12
C ILE A 215 -6.85 -26.71 1.50
N GLU A 216 -6.68 -27.73 2.34
CA GLU A 216 -6.04 -27.61 3.65
C GLU A 216 -4.57 -27.21 3.55
N GLY A 217 -3.80 -27.90 2.70
CA GLY A 217 -2.37 -27.63 2.51
C GLY A 217 -2.06 -26.25 1.91
N SER A 218 -3.01 -25.67 1.16
CA SER A 218 -2.87 -24.33 0.57
C SER A 218 -3.00 -23.19 1.59
N TYR A 219 -3.61 -23.45 2.76
CA TYR A 219 -3.92 -22.44 3.76
C TYR A 219 -2.66 -21.96 4.46
N LYS A 220 -2.38 -20.65 4.39
CA LYS A 220 -1.38 -20.00 5.25
C LYS A 220 -1.88 -18.63 5.67
N PHE A 221 -1.65 -18.31 6.94
CA PHE A 221 -1.81 -16.96 7.49
C PHE A 221 -0.69 -16.78 8.52
N GLU A 222 0.46 -16.32 8.04
CA GLU A 222 1.70 -16.22 8.81
C GLU A 222 2.10 -14.74 8.97
N ILE A 223 2.41 -14.36 10.21
CA ILE A 223 2.97 -13.06 10.55
C ILE A 223 4.46 -13.28 10.77
N ASN A 224 5.28 -12.90 9.80
CA ASN A 224 6.72 -13.05 9.84
C ASN A 224 7.34 -11.78 10.41
N LEU A 225 8.17 -11.94 11.43
CA LEU A 225 8.87 -10.83 12.08
C LEU A 225 10.35 -10.89 11.71
N SER A 226 10.93 -9.73 11.40
CA SER A 226 12.36 -9.58 11.15
C SER A 226 12.83 -8.30 11.83
N PHE A 227 14.07 -8.26 12.28
CA PHE A 227 14.66 -7.06 12.87
C PHE A 227 15.71 -6.48 11.94
N VAL A 228 15.91 -5.16 12.01
CA VAL A 228 17.02 -4.49 11.34
C VAL A 228 18.20 -4.46 12.32
N PRO A 229 19.34 -5.12 12.04
CA PRO A 229 20.53 -4.99 12.86
C PRO A 229 21.09 -3.58 12.74
N VAL A 230 21.33 -2.89 13.85
CA VAL A 230 21.88 -1.54 13.83
C VAL A 230 23.17 -1.47 14.64
N THR A 231 24.25 -1.17 13.92
CA THR A 231 25.69 -0.89 14.21
C THR A 231 26.29 -1.38 15.53
N THR A 232 25.68 -1.18 16.69
CA THR A 232 26.25 -1.69 17.96
C THR A 232 25.98 -3.19 18.19
N THR A 233 25.04 -3.81 17.46
CA THR A 233 25.02 -5.28 17.26
C THR A 233 25.96 -5.73 16.14
N MET A 234 26.49 -4.80 15.32
CA MET A 234 27.44 -5.17 14.27
C MET A 234 28.80 -5.50 14.85
N ALA A 235 29.33 -4.81 15.87
CA ALA A 235 30.60 -5.23 16.48
C ALA A 235 30.53 -6.67 17.02
N GLU A 236 29.41 -7.07 17.65
CA GLU A 236 29.20 -8.42 18.17
C GLU A 236 28.90 -9.45 17.06
N MET A 237 28.12 -9.06 16.04
CA MET A 237 27.82 -9.89 14.87
C MET A 237 29.05 -10.02 13.95
N GLU A 238 29.88 -8.99 13.84
CA GLU A 238 31.21 -8.94 13.21
C GLU A 238 32.17 -9.83 13.98
N THR A 239 32.17 -9.82 15.32
CA THR A 239 33.02 -10.75 16.07
C THR A 239 32.62 -12.19 15.76
N ARG A 240 31.32 -12.49 15.65
CA ARG A 240 30.83 -13.83 15.29
C ARG A 240 31.03 -14.20 13.81
N MET A 241 30.82 -13.27 12.89
CA MET A 241 30.95 -13.48 11.45
C MET A 241 32.41 -13.40 11.00
N ALA A 242 33.22 -12.48 11.50
CA ALA A 242 34.66 -12.45 11.28
C ALA A 242 35.30 -13.71 11.86
N ASN A 243 34.87 -14.23 13.02
CA ASN A 243 35.37 -15.53 13.49
C ASN A 243 34.95 -16.71 12.58
N ALA A 244 33.81 -16.61 11.88
CA ALA A 244 33.35 -17.62 10.92
C ALA A 244 33.99 -17.47 9.52
N VAL A 245 34.30 -16.25 9.09
CA VAL A 245 34.86 -15.88 7.78
C VAL A 245 36.38 -15.83 7.80
N MET A 246 37.05 -15.54 8.93
CA MET A 246 38.51 -15.62 9.10
C MET A 246 39.06 -17.04 8.90
N ALA A 247 38.20 -18.06 8.90
CA ALA A 247 38.57 -19.40 8.47
C ALA A 247 38.78 -19.52 6.94
N ARG A 248 38.33 -18.55 6.13
CA ARG A 248 38.49 -18.49 4.67
C ARG A 248 38.70 -17.05 4.20
N ALA A 249 39.96 -16.71 3.94
CA ALA A 249 40.45 -15.36 3.62
C ALA A 249 39.71 -14.64 2.48
N GLU A 250 38.87 -13.65 2.78
CA GLU A 250 38.34 -12.66 1.81
C GLU A 250 38.02 -11.29 2.48
N ASN A 251 39.05 -10.54 2.89
CA ASN A 251 38.87 -9.21 3.50
C ASN A 251 38.18 -8.18 2.57
N ALA A 252 38.28 -8.34 1.25
CA ALA A 252 37.62 -7.46 0.28
C ALA A 252 36.09 -7.66 0.23
N VAL A 253 35.63 -8.89 0.38
CA VAL A 253 34.19 -9.24 0.42
C VAL A 253 33.56 -8.70 1.69
N ALA A 254 34.27 -8.77 2.82
CA ALA A 254 33.81 -8.15 4.06
C ALA A 254 33.64 -6.63 3.93
N GLU A 255 34.55 -5.94 3.25
CA GLU A 255 34.47 -4.48 3.06
C GLU A 255 33.36 -4.07 2.08
N GLU A 256 33.14 -4.84 1.01
CA GLU A 256 32.02 -4.62 0.09
C GLU A 256 30.65 -4.87 0.74
N ILE A 257 30.56 -5.90 1.60
CA ILE A 257 29.39 -6.15 2.44
C ILE A 257 29.16 -4.98 3.40
N ARG A 258 30.21 -4.44 4.05
CA ARG A 258 30.09 -3.23 4.89
C ARG A 258 29.56 -2.04 4.12
N GLN A 259 30.16 -1.72 2.97
CA GLN A 259 29.78 -0.54 2.19
C GLN A 259 28.37 -0.64 1.61
N SER A 260 27.96 -1.83 1.17
CA SER A 260 26.59 -2.06 0.68
C SER A 260 25.57 -2.00 1.83
N TYR A 261 25.91 -2.55 2.99
CA TYR A 261 25.06 -2.53 4.17
C TYR A 261 24.86 -1.12 4.73
N THR A 262 25.92 -0.33 4.89
CA THR A 262 25.83 1.07 5.35
C THR A 262 24.95 1.89 4.41
N ARG A 263 25.13 1.73 3.08
CA ARG A 263 24.26 2.35 2.07
C ARG A 263 22.80 1.93 2.22
N HIS A 264 22.51 0.67 2.54
CA HIS A 264 21.15 0.19 2.74
C HIS A 264 20.52 0.74 4.03
N VAL A 265 21.30 0.86 5.12
CA VAL A 265 20.82 1.47 6.38
C VAL A 265 20.53 2.94 6.20
N GLU A 266 21.48 3.71 5.63
CA GLU A 266 21.29 5.12 5.31
C GLU A 266 20.07 5.32 4.40
N GLY A 267 19.92 4.47 3.37
CA GLY A 267 18.76 4.44 2.48
C GLY A 267 17.43 4.17 3.22
N PHE A 268 17.40 3.19 4.12
CA PHE A 268 16.22 2.88 4.93
C PHE A 268 15.76 4.06 5.78
N ILE A 269 16.69 4.79 6.41
CA ILE A 269 16.34 5.95 7.24
C ILE A 269 15.89 7.12 6.39
N SER A 270 16.57 7.36 5.26
CA SER A 270 16.15 8.36 4.28
C SER A 270 14.73 8.06 3.79
N ASP A 271 14.41 6.80 3.48
CA ASP A 271 13.08 6.36 3.06
C ASP A 271 12.02 6.59 4.15
N LEU A 272 12.34 6.26 5.41
CA LEU A 272 11.45 6.50 6.55
C LEU A 272 11.15 8.00 6.73
N ALA A 273 12.20 8.83 6.74
CA ALA A 273 12.07 10.27 6.87
C ALA A 273 11.27 10.85 5.69
N ALA A 274 11.57 10.44 4.47
CA ALA A 274 10.87 10.87 3.27
C ALA A 274 9.39 10.44 3.29
N GLN A 275 9.08 9.23 3.75
CA GLN A 275 7.71 8.76 3.85
C GLN A 275 6.90 9.56 4.88
N LEU A 276 7.50 9.86 6.04
CA LEU A 276 6.87 10.70 7.08
C LEU A 276 6.56 12.10 6.53
N ARG A 277 7.58 12.75 5.95
CA ARG A 277 7.49 14.11 5.39
C ARG A 277 6.51 14.17 4.22
N SER A 278 6.46 13.12 3.37
CA SER A 278 5.50 13.01 2.28
C SER A 278 4.06 12.93 2.79
N MET A 279 3.81 12.13 3.84
CA MET A 279 2.49 12.00 4.42
C MET A 279 1.98 13.34 4.99
N ILE A 280 2.87 14.07 5.68
CA ILE A 280 2.57 15.41 6.20
C ILE A 280 2.28 16.38 5.05
N PHE A 281 3.18 16.43 4.07
CA PHE A 281 3.06 17.32 2.90
C PHE A 281 1.76 17.09 2.13
N GLU A 282 1.41 15.84 1.83
CA GLU A 282 0.21 15.48 1.07
C GLU A 282 -1.06 15.91 1.79
N ALA A 283 -1.19 15.58 3.08
CA ALA A 283 -2.37 15.91 3.86
C ALA A 283 -2.56 17.42 4.06
N VAL A 284 -1.47 18.13 4.36
CA VAL A 284 -1.49 19.59 4.52
C VAL A 284 -1.80 20.28 3.19
N SER A 285 -1.22 19.82 2.07
CA SER A 285 -1.51 20.36 0.74
C SER A 285 -2.97 20.16 0.34
N ALA A 286 -3.54 18.99 0.62
CA ALA A 286 -4.96 18.73 0.38
C ALA A 286 -5.87 19.64 1.25
N ALA A 287 -5.48 19.89 2.50
CA ALA A 287 -6.19 20.82 3.37
C ALA A 287 -6.12 22.28 2.88
N GLN A 288 -4.95 22.74 2.41
CA GLN A 288 -4.81 24.07 1.80
C GLN A 288 -5.75 24.24 0.62
N GLU A 289 -5.84 23.24 -0.27
CA GLU A 289 -6.72 23.28 -1.42
C GLU A 289 -8.19 23.37 -1.00
N SER A 290 -8.56 22.62 0.05
CA SER A 290 -9.89 22.67 0.65
C SER A 290 -10.24 24.07 1.18
N VAL A 291 -9.31 24.71 1.90
CA VAL A 291 -9.49 26.08 2.41
C VAL A 291 -9.62 27.09 1.26
N LYS A 292 -8.78 26.97 0.22
CA LYS A 292 -8.86 27.84 -0.97
C LYS A 292 -10.18 27.72 -1.71
N ARG A 293 -10.76 26.52 -1.78
CA ARG A 293 -12.04 26.28 -2.49
C ARG A 293 -13.26 26.71 -1.68
N HIS A 294 -13.25 26.52 -0.36
CA HIS A 294 -14.42 26.70 0.49
C HIS A 294 -14.37 27.94 1.37
N GLY A 295 -13.23 28.64 1.44
CA GLY A 295 -13.03 29.79 2.33
C GLY A 295 -12.89 29.42 3.81
N HIS A 296 -13.00 28.13 4.15
CA HIS A 296 -12.81 27.59 5.49
C HIS A 296 -12.37 26.12 5.39
N LEU A 297 -11.90 25.53 6.48
CA LEU A 297 -11.49 24.12 6.52
C LEU A 297 -12.72 23.21 6.75
N PRO A 298 -13.13 22.37 5.79
CA PRO A 298 -14.29 21.49 5.96
C PRO A 298 -14.04 20.38 6.97
N GLY A 299 -15.11 19.92 7.65
CA GLY A 299 -15.05 18.83 8.63
C GLY A 299 -14.31 17.57 8.18
N PRO A 300 -14.50 17.08 6.94
CA PRO A 300 -13.71 15.94 6.42
C PRO A 300 -12.20 16.20 6.38
N SER A 301 -11.76 17.40 5.99
CA SER A 301 -10.34 17.78 5.98
C SER A 301 -9.77 17.87 7.39
N VAL A 302 -10.54 18.41 8.34
CA VAL A 302 -10.18 18.44 9.78
C VAL A 302 -9.96 17.03 10.31
N ASN A 303 -10.89 16.12 10.02
CA ASN A 303 -10.80 14.72 10.46
C ASN A 303 -9.59 14.02 9.83
N SER A 304 -9.33 14.27 8.54
CA SER A 304 -8.15 13.73 7.85
C SER A 304 -6.84 14.23 8.48
N LEU A 305 -6.75 15.51 8.84
CA LEU A 305 -5.58 16.08 9.51
C LEU A 305 -5.42 15.54 10.94
N ARG A 306 -6.51 15.36 11.69
CA ARG A 306 -6.44 14.73 13.03
C ARG A 306 -5.97 13.28 12.94
N GLN A 307 -6.47 12.52 11.97
CA GLN A 307 -6.00 11.16 11.72
C GLN A 307 -4.52 11.13 11.33
N LEU A 308 -4.07 12.08 10.51
CA LEU A 308 -2.65 12.26 10.20
C LEU A 308 -1.84 12.56 11.46
N VAL A 309 -2.24 13.53 12.28
CA VAL A 309 -1.55 13.87 13.53
C VAL A 309 -1.43 12.63 14.42
N GLY A 310 -2.55 11.94 14.68
CA GLY A 310 -2.54 10.75 15.52
C GLY A 310 -1.68 9.63 14.92
N LYS A 311 -1.74 9.44 13.59
CA LYS A 311 -0.89 8.47 12.89
C LYS A 311 0.58 8.83 12.98
N VAL A 312 0.94 10.08 12.67
CA VAL A 312 2.32 10.53 12.74
C VAL A 312 2.81 10.44 14.17
N GLN A 313 2.07 10.89 15.18
CA GLN A 313 2.45 10.77 16.60
C GLN A 313 2.63 9.32 17.06
N ALA A 314 1.69 8.43 16.73
CA ALA A 314 1.81 6.99 17.02
C ALA A 314 3.03 6.36 16.32
N LEU A 315 3.40 6.93 15.17
CA LEU A 315 4.54 6.53 14.38
C LEU A 315 5.76 7.45 14.55
N ASN A 316 5.77 8.41 15.48
CA ASN A 316 6.82 9.43 15.58
C ASN A 316 7.93 8.93 16.49
N PHE A 317 8.60 7.87 16.06
CA PHE A 317 9.76 7.31 16.78
C PHE A 317 11.04 8.12 16.54
N MET A 318 10.99 9.12 15.64
CA MET A 318 12.13 9.94 15.24
C MET A 318 12.45 11.10 16.18
N GLU A 319 11.55 11.42 17.11
CA GLU A 319 11.71 12.58 18.00
C GLU A 319 12.06 13.87 17.23
N ASP A 320 11.63 13.94 15.96
CA ASP A 320 11.89 15.08 15.08
C ASP A 320 11.17 16.29 15.68
N ARG A 321 11.92 17.13 16.40
CA ARG A 321 11.39 18.29 17.13
C ARG A 321 10.61 19.21 16.21
N VAL A 322 11.04 19.34 14.95
CA VAL A 322 10.36 20.16 13.95
C VAL A 322 9.00 19.53 13.60
N VAL A 323 8.95 18.23 13.32
CA VAL A 323 7.68 17.54 13.07
C VAL A 323 6.77 17.59 14.30
N ILE A 324 7.30 17.37 15.51
CA ILE A 324 6.52 17.44 16.76
C ILE A 324 5.92 18.84 16.93
N GLN A 325 6.72 19.88 16.73
CA GLN A 325 6.27 21.26 16.81
C GLN A 325 5.19 21.56 15.76
N GLN A 326 5.43 21.22 14.49
CA GLN A 326 4.47 21.41 13.41
C GLN A 326 3.13 20.70 13.70
N LEU A 327 3.18 19.47 14.22
CA LEU A 327 1.99 18.71 14.60
C LEU A 327 1.30 19.30 15.85
N GLY A 328 2.06 19.87 16.78
CA GLY A 328 1.52 20.59 17.93
C GLY A 328 0.76 21.84 17.51
N GLU A 329 1.37 22.67 16.67
CA GLU A 329 0.75 23.86 16.05
C GLU A 329 -0.52 23.47 15.29
N LEU A 330 -0.44 22.41 14.47
CA LEU A 330 -1.57 21.89 13.71
C LEU A 330 -2.69 21.35 14.61
N SER A 331 -2.36 20.62 15.68
CA SER A 331 -3.34 20.08 16.63
C SER A 331 -4.09 21.17 17.36
N GLY A 332 -3.37 22.17 17.89
CA GLY A 332 -3.98 23.31 18.57
C GLY A 332 -4.94 24.10 17.66
N MET A 333 -4.60 24.24 16.37
CA MET A 333 -5.51 24.83 15.38
C MET A 333 -6.77 23.98 15.16
N LEU A 334 -6.62 22.64 15.11
CA LEU A 334 -7.72 21.71 14.87
C LEU A 334 -8.65 21.55 16.07
N GLU A 335 -8.22 21.89 17.29
CA GLU A 335 -9.04 21.86 18.51
C GLU A 335 -10.03 23.03 18.61
N LYS A 336 -9.69 24.20 18.07
CA LYS A 336 -10.60 25.37 18.02
C LYS A 336 -11.91 25.03 17.31
N GLU A 337 -13.04 25.64 17.69
CA GLU A 337 -14.30 25.47 16.96
C GLU A 337 -14.21 26.02 15.53
N SER A 338 -15.05 25.51 14.62
CA SER A 338 -15.01 25.95 13.21
C SER A 338 -15.23 27.45 13.02
N LYS A 339 -15.91 28.12 13.95
CA LYS A 339 -16.22 29.55 13.89
C LYS A 339 -15.04 30.42 14.36
N ASP A 340 -14.16 29.86 15.18
CA ASP A 340 -13.01 30.55 15.76
C ASP A 340 -11.71 30.29 14.99
N ARG A 341 -11.79 29.53 13.89
CA ARG A 341 -10.66 29.30 12.99
C ARG A 341 -10.63 30.37 11.93
N ASP A 342 -9.68 31.29 12.05
CA ASP A 342 -9.41 32.24 10.97
C ASP A 342 -8.86 31.50 9.74
N ALA A 343 -9.49 31.73 8.59
CA ALA A 343 -9.14 31.04 7.35
C ALA A 343 -7.77 31.47 6.81
N GLY A 344 -7.36 32.72 7.05
CA GLY A 344 -6.06 33.25 6.66
C GLY A 344 -4.94 32.63 7.48
N GLU A 345 -5.04 32.70 8.82
CA GLU A 345 -4.09 32.08 9.75
C GLU A 345 -3.97 30.56 9.51
N THR A 346 -5.10 29.90 9.30
CA THR A 346 -5.14 28.47 8.95
C THR A 346 -4.36 28.19 7.66
N LEU A 347 -4.61 28.98 6.61
CA LEU A 347 -3.95 28.79 5.33
C LEU A 347 -2.44 29.04 5.43
N ASP A 348 -2.01 30.04 6.19
CA ASP A 348 -0.60 30.41 6.33
C ASP A 348 0.17 29.39 7.18
N LEU A 349 -0.43 28.86 8.25
CA LEU A 349 0.13 27.74 8.99
C LEU A 349 0.30 26.51 8.10
N LEU A 350 -0.74 26.14 7.35
CA LEU A 350 -0.66 25.01 6.42
C LEU A 350 0.40 25.25 5.34
N LYS A 351 0.56 26.47 4.81
CA LYS A 351 1.63 26.81 3.84
C LYS A 351 3.01 26.63 4.44
N LYS A 352 3.23 27.14 5.65
CA LYS A 352 4.50 27.02 6.37
C LYS A 352 4.89 25.54 6.53
N ILE A 353 3.98 24.73 7.06
CA ILE A 353 4.22 23.29 7.25
C ILE A 353 4.50 22.60 5.90
N ALA A 354 3.73 22.90 4.85
CA ALA A 354 3.95 22.30 3.54
C ALA A 354 5.31 22.67 2.93
N GLU A 355 5.73 23.93 3.03
CA GLU A 355 7.00 24.40 2.46
C GLU A 355 8.19 23.80 3.21
N GLU A 356 8.15 23.76 4.54
CA GLU A 356 9.20 23.12 5.35
C GLU A 356 9.33 21.62 5.02
N ASN A 357 8.21 20.90 4.90
CA ASN A 357 8.24 19.48 4.52
C ASN A 357 8.68 19.28 3.05
N ARG A 358 8.32 20.20 2.15
CA ARG A 358 8.77 20.18 0.75
C ARG A 358 10.29 20.31 0.65
N GLN A 359 10.88 21.24 1.40
CA GLN A 359 12.32 21.48 1.39
C GLN A 359 13.09 20.26 1.87
N VAL A 360 12.64 19.63 2.95
CA VAL A 360 13.24 18.39 3.47
C VAL A 360 13.12 17.24 2.46
N LEU A 361 11.97 17.09 1.80
CA LEU A 361 11.81 16.07 0.75
C LEU A 361 12.79 16.27 -0.41
N LEU A 362 12.96 17.52 -0.86
CA LEU A 362 13.90 17.85 -1.92
C LEU A 362 15.35 17.61 -1.51
N SER A 363 15.73 17.91 -0.25
CA SER A 363 17.09 17.62 0.25
C SER A 363 17.37 16.13 0.36
N LEU A 364 16.35 15.31 0.61
CA LEU A 364 16.46 13.85 0.61
C LEU A 364 16.39 13.25 -0.82
N GLY A 365 16.28 14.06 -1.87
CA GLY A 365 16.19 13.60 -3.26
C GLY A 365 14.81 13.07 -3.67
N HIS A 366 13.79 13.21 -2.83
CA HIS A 366 12.42 12.80 -3.13
C HIS A 366 11.62 13.95 -3.75
N LYS A 367 10.79 13.63 -4.75
CA LYS A 367 9.87 14.61 -5.34
C LYS A 367 8.58 14.68 -4.51
N PRO A 368 8.22 15.85 -3.96
CA PRO A 368 6.93 16.04 -3.30
C PRO A 368 5.81 15.75 -4.29
N ARG A 369 4.92 14.82 -3.95
CA ARG A 369 3.74 14.54 -4.75
C ARG A 369 2.56 15.24 -4.11
N ALA A 370 1.98 16.23 -4.76
CA ALA A 370 0.64 16.67 -4.40
C ALA A 370 -0.34 15.60 -4.93
N THR A 371 -1.23 15.10 -4.07
CA THR A 371 -2.29 14.16 -4.48
C THR A 371 -3.02 14.78 -5.68
N ARG A 372 -3.28 13.98 -6.73
CA ARG A 372 -3.83 14.45 -8.02
C ARG A 372 -5.21 15.11 -7.86
N GLY A 373 -5.16 16.40 -7.56
CA GLY A 373 -6.19 17.41 -7.73
C GLY A 373 -5.53 18.61 -8.42
N ARG A 374 -5.23 18.46 -9.71
CA ARG A 374 -5.02 19.55 -10.68
C ARG A 374 -4.34 20.83 -10.13
N VAL A 375 -3.03 20.78 -9.85
CA VAL A 375 -2.20 22.01 -9.80
C VAL A 375 -0.90 21.77 -10.56
N THR A 376 -0.82 22.39 -11.75
CA THR A 376 0.43 22.98 -12.25
C THR A 376 0.81 24.07 -11.27
N LEU A 377 1.85 23.84 -10.47
CA LEU A 377 2.59 24.95 -9.88
C LEU A 377 3.48 25.45 -11.01
N GLU A 378 3.20 26.66 -11.50
CA GLU A 378 4.03 27.33 -12.48
C GLU A 378 5.46 27.39 -11.94
N THR A 379 6.37 26.77 -12.68
CA THR A 379 7.77 27.16 -12.68
C THR A 379 8.09 27.40 -14.14
N GLU A 380 8.20 28.66 -14.52
CA GLU A 380 8.80 29.05 -15.78
C GLU A 380 10.27 28.60 -15.78
N GLN A 381 10.61 27.65 -16.64
CA GLN A 381 11.67 27.75 -17.66
C GLN A 381 11.81 26.41 -18.40
N GLN A 382 11.36 26.43 -19.68
CA GLN A 382 11.76 25.66 -20.89
C GLN A 382 12.02 24.13 -20.75
N VAL A 383 11.50 23.23 -21.59
CA VAL A 383 11.55 23.19 -23.06
C VAL A 383 10.37 22.34 -23.59
N VAL A 384 9.84 22.79 -24.71
CA VAL A 384 8.81 22.18 -25.57
C VAL A 384 9.17 20.74 -25.97
N THR A 385 8.21 19.81 -25.85
CA THR A 385 7.77 18.90 -26.94
C THR A 385 6.65 17.95 -26.49
N GLY A 386 5.59 17.83 -27.31
CA GLY A 386 4.89 16.55 -27.49
C GLY A 386 3.53 16.30 -26.80
N GLY A 387 2.68 17.30 -26.59
CA GLY A 387 1.30 17.06 -26.12
C GLY A 387 0.38 16.45 -27.20
N ARG A 388 0.09 15.15 -27.11
CA ARG A 388 -0.95 14.47 -27.90
C ARG A 388 -2.34 15.00 -27.51
N LYS A 389 -2.89 15.92 -28.32
CA LYS A 389 -4.30 16.32 -28.29
C LYS A 389 -5.18 15.12 -28.68
N ARG A 390 -6.04 14.66 -27.76
CA ARG A 390 -7.20 13.84 -28.10
C ARG A 390 -8.14 14.70 -28.97
N ARG A 391 -8.21 14.40 -30.26
CA ARG A 391 -9.23 14.93 -31.18
C ARG A 391 -10.58 14.34 -30.77
N GLY A 392 -11.41 15.15 -30.13
CA GLY A 392 -12.86 14.98 -30.20
C GLY A 392 -13.30 15.50 -31.57
N VAL A 393 -13.76 14.59 -32.42
CA VAL A 393 -14.38 14.94 -33.70
C VAL A 393 -15.82 15.34 -33.40
N VAL A 394 -16.11 16.62 -33.55
CA VAL A 394 -17.45 17.16 -33.73
C VAL A 394 -17.62 17.30 -35.25
N ILE A 395 -18.62 16.62 -35.80
CA ILE A 395 -19.17 16.97 -37.13
C ILE A 395 -20.65 17.23 -36.93
N SER A 396 -21.02 18.45 -37.30
CA SER A 396 -22.34 19.05 -37.33
C SER A 396 -22.85 19.14 -38.78
N GLY A 397 -24.17 18.98 -38.94
CA GLY A 397 -24.96 19.36 -40.13
C GLY A 397 -25.22 18.20 -41.11
N SER A 398 -26.43 17.96 -41.61
CA SER A 398 -27.67 18.76 -41.63
C SER A 398 -28.87 17.90 -42.12
N ASP A 399 -30.05 18.22 -41.59
CA ASP A 399 -31.42 18.12 -42.14
C ASP A 399 -31.95 16.82 -42.78
N GLU A 400 -33.03 16.24 -42.20
CA GLU A 400 -34.44 16.55 -42.54
C GLU A 400 -35.41 15.57 -41.82
N ASN A 401 -36.55 16.10 -41.37
CA ASN A 401 -37.82 15.41 -41.12
C ASN A 401 -37.93 14.32 -40.00
N ARG A 402 -38.59 14.68 -38.89
CA ARG A 402 -39.98 14.27 -38.59
C ARG A 402 -40.44 14.72 -37.19
N ASP A 403 -41.61 15.33 -37.15
CA ASP A 403 -42.47 15.54 -35.99
C ASP A 403 -42.68 14.25 -35.17
N MET A 404 -42.59 14.35 -33.84
CA MET A 404 -43.67 14.00 -32.89
C MET A 404 -43.22 14.20 -31.43
N PRO A 405 -44.12 14.62 -30.52
CA PRO A 405 -43.80 14.90 -29.12
C PRO A 405 -43.96 13.64 -28.26
N VAL A 406 -43.05 13.38 -27.32
CA VAL A 406 -43.32 12.45 -26.21
C VAL A 406 -42.77 13.01 -24.90
N GLU A 407 -43.68 12.99 -23.93
CA GLU A 407 -43.70 13.64 -22.64
C GLU A 407 -42.66 13.12 -21.64
N GLY A 408 -42.29 14.01 -20.71
CA GLY A 408 -41.39 13.72 -19.61
C GLY A 408 -41.98 12.79 -18.56
N GLY A 409 -41.26 11.70 -18.27
CA GLY A 409 -41.55 10.78 -17.16
C GLY A 409 -40.52 10.90 -16.03
N ARG A 410 -40.81 11.73 -15.02
CA ARG A 410 -40.12 11.71 -13.72
C ARG A 410 -40.41 10.38 -13.00
N ARG A 411 -39.38 9.55 -12.79
CA ARG A 411 -39.46 8.38 -11.89
C ARG A 411 -39.54 8.84 -10.43
N ARG A 412 -40.72 8.71 -9.82
CA ARG A 412 -40.93 8.74 -8.36
C ARG A 412 -40.53 7.39 -7.76
N ARG A 413 -39.83 7.44 -6.61
CA ARG A 413 -39.55 6.29 -5.73
C ARG A 413 -40.87 5.87 -5.06
N GLY A 414 -41.25 4.60 -5.21
CA GLY A 414 -42.35 3.99 -4.48
C GLY A 414 -41.92 3.63 -3.07
N GLY A 415 -42.63 4.18 -2.08
CA GLY A 415 -42.65 3.69 -0.70
C GLY A 415 -43.75 2.65 -0.55
N VAL A 416 -43.46 1.59 0.19
CA VAL A 416 -44.39 0.52 0.56
C VAL A 416 -45.12 0.94 1.84
N PRO A 417 -46.46 0.92 1.91
CA PRO A 417 -47.18 1.06 3.18
C PRO A 417 -47.38 -0.31 3.86
N MET A 418 -47.06 -0.36 5.15
CA MET A 418 -47.45 -1.45 6.05
C MET A 418 -48.97 -1.48 6.22
N GLN A 419 -49.58 -2.65 5.99
CA GLN A 419 -50.93 -2.95 6.46
C GLN A 419 -50.87 -3.39 7.93
N THR A 420 -51.61 -2.67 8.76
CA THR A 420 -52.03 -3.06 10.10
C THR A 420 -53.23 -3.97 9.96
N MET A 421 -53.13 -5.21 10.46
CA MET A 421 -54.30 -6.05 10.71
C MET A 421 -54.73 -5.89 12.17
N ALA A 422 -55.97 -5.47 12.34
CA ALA A 422 -56.76 -5.65 13.55
C ALA A 422 -58.05 -6.36 13.12
N VAL A 423 -58.21 -7.61 13.50
CA VAL A 423 -59.34 -8.22 14.25
C VAL A 423 -58.83 -9.54 14.81
#